data_AF-A0A7B0PA40-F1
#
_entry.id   AF-A0A7B0PA40-F1
#
_cell.length_a   1.000
_cell.length_b   1.000
_cell.length_c   1.000
_cell.angle_alpha   90.00
_cell.angle_beta   90.00
_cell.angle_gamma   90.00
#
_symmetry.space_group_name_H-M   'P 1'
#
loop_
_entity.id
_entity.type
_entity.pdbx_description
1 polymer ?
#
loop_
_entity_poly.entity_id
_entity_poly.type
_entity_poly.pdbx_seq_one_letter_code
_entity_poly.pdbx_strand_id
1 'polypeptide(L)'
;MKRHLNTCYRLVWNHITGAFVVASELARARGKRGGVAVALSLAAVTSLPVLAADIVVHPCETVNGGTLVNHDNQFVSGTADGVTVSTGLELGPDSDENTGGQWIKAGGTGRNTTVTANGRQIVQAGGTASDTVIRDGGGQSLNGLAVNTTLDNRGEQWVHGGGKAAGTIINQDGYQTIKHGGLATGTIVNTGAEGGPESENVSSGQMVGGTAESTTINKNGRQVIWSSGMARDTLIYAGGDQTVHGEAHNTRLEGGNQYVHNGGTATETLINRDGWQVIKEGGTAAHTTINQKGKLQVNAGGKASDVTQNTGGALVTSTAATVTGTNRLGAFSVVAGKADNVVLENGGRLDVLSGHTATNTRVDDGGTLDIRNGGAATTVSMGNGGVLLADSGAAVSGTRSDGKAFSIGGGQADALMLEKGSSFTLNAGDTATDTTVNGGLFTARGGTLAGTTTLNNGATLTLSGKTVNNDTLTIREGDALLQGGALTGNGSVEKSGSGTLTVSNTTLTQKAVNL
;
A
#
# COMPACT_ATOMS: atom_id res chain seq x y z
N MET A 1 10.02 64.29 45.12
CA MET A 1 8.74 63.88 45.75
C MET A 1 8.14 62.75 44.93
N LYS A 2 8.17 61.52 45.44
CA LYS A 2 7.38 60.40 44.89
C LYS A 2 5.93 60.58 45.35
N ARG A 3 4.99 60.78 44.42
CA ARG A 3 3.55 60.74 44.73
C ARG A 3 3.06 59.34 44.38
N HIS A 4 2.86 58.51 45.41
CA HIS A 4 2.12 57.26 45.29
C HIS A 4 0.66 57.59 44.93
N LEU A 5 0.21 57.14 43.76
CA LEU A 5 -1.21 57.05 43.43
C LEU A 5 -1.58 55.57 43.47
N ASN A 6 -2.48 55.23 44.40
CA ASN A 6 -3.09 53.91 44.49
C ASN A 6 -3.89 53.64 43.21
N THR A 7 -3.50 52.63 42.43
CA THR A 7 -4.23 52.14 41.26
C THR A 7 -4.97 50.85 41.62
N CYS A 8 -6.20 51.00 42.12
CA CYS A 8 -7.14 49.88 42.15
C CYS A 8 -7.87 49.88 40.79
N TYR A 9 -7.64 48.87 39.96
CA TYR A 9 -8.41 48.66 38.73
C TYR A 9 -9.12 47.31 38.79
N ARG A 10 -10.31 47.24 38.19
CA ARG A 10 -11.04 45.98 38.00
C ARG A 10 -11.09 45.67 36.52
N LEU A 11 -10.69 44.45 36.16
CA LEU A 11 -10.90 43.90 34.83
C LEU A 11 -12.31 43.31 34.82
N VAL A 12 -13.14 43.76 33.88
CA VAL A 12 -14.51 43.26 33.69
C VAL A 12 -14.60 42.66 32.29
N TRP A 13 -15.08 41.43 32.21
CA TRP A 13 -15.34 40.76 30.95
C TRP A 13 -16.56 41.38 30.25
N ASN A 14 -16.38 41.88 29.04
CA ASN A 14 -17.48 42.40 28.23
C ASN A 14 -17.95 41.34 27.22
N HIS A 15 -19.16 40.83 27.41
CA HIS A 15 -19.75 39.80 26.57
C HIS A 15 -20.10 40.26 25.14
N ILE A 16 -20.14 41.57 24.86
CA ILE A 16 -20.41 42.10 23.52
C ILE A 16 -19.13 42.17 22.70
N THR A 17 -17.99 42.50 23.33
CA THR A 17 -16.71 42.69 22.63
C THR A 17 -15.72 41.54 22.83
N GLY A 18 -16.05 40.53 23.64
CA GLY A 18 -15.21 39.35 23.88
C GLY A 18 -13.86 39.65 24.54
N ALA A 19 -13.74 40.76 25.29
CA ALA A 19 -12.47 41.21 25.85
C ALA A 19 -12.61 41.72 27.30
N PHE A 20 -11.51 41.67 28.06
CA PHE A 20 -11.41 42.30 29.37
C PHE A 20 -11.18 43.80 29.24
N VAL A 21 -12.09 44.59 29.83
CA VAL A 21 -11.99 46.05 29.86
C VAL A 21 -11.55 46.51 31.25
N VAL A 22 -10.63 47.48 31.30
CA VAL A 22 -10.14 48.07 32.55
C VAL A 22 -11.12 49.16 33.01
N ALA A 23 -11.83 48.92 34.10
CA ALA A 23 -12.62 49.94 34.77
C ALA A 23 -11.80 50.55 35.93
N SER A 24 -11.50 51.85 35.83
CA SER A 24 -10.86 52.62 36.90
C SER A 24 -11.95 53.25 37.79
N GLU A 25 -11.97 52.91 39.09
CA GLU A 25 -12.76 53.67 40.06
C GLU A 25 -11.91 54.78 40.69
N LEU A 26 -12.36 56.02 40.54
CA LEU A 26 -11.73 57.17 41.21
C LEU A 26 -12.11 57.15 42.70
N ALA A 27 -11.28 56.54 43.55
CA ALA A 27 -11.47 56.59 44.99
C ALA A 27 -10.94 57.92 45.58
N ARG A 28 -11.82 58.73 46.20
CA ARG A 28 -11.40 59.81 47.12
C ARG A 28 -11.82 59.49 48.56
N ALA A 29 -10.95 59.91 49.48
CA ALA A 29 -11.07 59.70 50.91
C ALA A 29 -12.37 60.29 51.50
N ARG A 30 -12.98 59.51 52.43
CA ARG A 30 -14.18 59.81 53.24
C ARG A 30 -15.52 59.67 52.51
N GLY A 31 -15.92 58.42 52.31
CA GLY A 31 -17.13 57.95 51.63
C GLY A 31 -18.38 58.83 51.78
N LYS A 32 -18.94 59.20 50.62
CA LYS A 32 -20.36 59.46 50.35
C LYS A 32 -20.58 59.31 48.83
N ARG A 33 -21.62 58.56 48.43
CA ARG A 33 -21.98 58.32 47.02
C ARG A 33 -22.63 59.57 46.42
N GLY A 34 -22.06 60.11 45.35
CA GLY A 34 -22.69 61.12 44.50
C GLY A 34 -22.81 60.56 43.09
N GLY A 35 -24.04 60.32 42.64
CA GLY A 35 -24.32 59.93 41.26
C GLY A 35 -24.01 61.11 40.34
N VAL A 36 -23.03 60.95 39.46
CA VAL A 36 -22.81 61.83 38.31
C VAL A 36 -22.44 60.94 37.14
N ALA A 37 -23.36 60.80 36.20
CA ALA A 37 -23.08 60.28 34.87
C ALA A 37 -22.15 61.27 34.18
N VAL A 38 -20.88 60.91 34.04
CA VAL A 38 -19.95 61.62 33.17
C VAL A 38 -20.02 60.95 31.81
N ALA A 39 -20.68 61.63 30.88
CA ALA A 39 -20.63 61.31 29.45
C ALA A 39 -19.19 61.50 28.97
N LEU A 40 -18.46 60.39 28.82
CA LEU A 40 -17.21 60.35 28.09
C LEU A 40 -17.54 60.08 26.62
N SER A 41 -17.45 61.14 25.81
CA SER A 41 -17.39 61.04 24.35
C SER A 41 -16.11 60.28 23.97
N LEU A 42 -16.23 58.95 23.84
CA LEU A 42 -15.24 58.17 23.12
C LEU A 42 -15.53 58.39 21.64
N ALA A 43 -14.60 59.07 20.94
CA ALA A 43 -14.52 58.97 19.49
C ALA A 43 -14.20 57.51 19.17
N ALA A 44 -15.24 56.70 19.09
CA ALA A 44 -15.15 55.41 18.45
C ALA A 44 -14.88 55.71 16.98
N VAL A 45 -13.62 55.51 16.55
CA VAL A 45 -13.42 55.02 15.19
C VAL A 45 -13.99 53.61 15.22
N THR A 46 -15.33 53.52 15.15
CA THR A 46 -15.94 52.33 14.59
C THR A 46 -15.42 52.34 13.16
N SER A 47 -14.41 51.52 12.87
CA SER A 47 -14.36 50.96 11.52
C SER A 47 -15.69 50.23 11.40
N LEU A 48 -16.66 50.92 10.81
CA LEU A 48 -17.76 50.27 10.13
C LEU A 48 -17.11 49.14 9.32
N PRO A 49 -17.69 47.93 9.25
CA PRO A 49 -17.25 47.00 8.23
C PRO A 49 -17.38 47.78 6.93
N VAL A 50 -16.25 48.17 6.34
CA VAL A 50 -16.23 48.54 4.93
C VAL A 50 -16.68 47.25 4.29
N LEU A 51 -17.94 47.22 3.83
CA LEU A 51 -18.40 46.21 2.89
C LEU A 51 -17.32 46.17 1.82
N ALA A 52 -16.55 45.09 1.80
CA ALA A 52 -15.61 44.82 0.74
C ALA A 52 -16.39 45.00 -0.57
N ALA A 53 -16.04 46.03 -1.33
CA ALA A 53 -16.70 46.24 -2.61
C ALA A 53 -16.28 45.08 -3.50
N ASP A 54 -17.25 44.26 -3.92
CA ASP A 54 -17.00 43.15 -4.82
C ASP A 54 -16.29 43.66 -6.08
N ILE A 55 -15.16 43.05 -6.42
CA ILE A 55 -14.43 43.38 -7.65
C ILE A 55 -15.08 42.61 -8.79
N VAL A 56 -15.59 43.30 -9.80
CA VAL A 56 -16.19 42.66 -10.97
C VAL A 56 -15.27 42.86 -12.17
N VAL A 57 -14.93 41.77 -12.84
CA VAL A 57 -14.19 41.77 -14.11
C VAL A 57 -15.16 41.41 -15.21
N HIS A 58 -15.55 42.38 -16.02
CA HIS A 58 -16.57 42.21 -17.05
C HIS A 58 -16.07 41.40 -18.25
N PRO A 59 -16.95 40.87 -19.11
CA PRO A 59 -16.54 40.22 -20.35
C PRO A 59 -15.61 41.13 -21.17
N CYS A 60 -14.57 40.53 -21.77
CA CYS A 60 -13.50 41.22 -22.52
C CYS A 60 -12.62 42.18 -21.69
N GLU A 61 -12.84 42.30 -20.39
CA GLU A 61 -11.94 43.00 -19.48
C GLU A 61 -10.81 42.07 -19.02
N THR A 62 -9.61 42.61 -18.87
CA THR A 62 -8.47 41.90 -18.27
C THR A 62 -7.92 42.72 -17.11
N VAL A 63 -7.87 42.11 -15.93
CA VAL A 63 -7.20 42.66 -14.74
C VAL A 63 -5.96 41.84 -14.40
N ASN A 64 -4.93 42.51 -13.87
CA ASN A 64 -3.66 41.87 -13.51
C ASN A 64 -3.33 42.12 -12.03
N GLY A 65 -2.90 41.07 -11.34
CA GLY A 65 -2.48 41.12 -9.94
C GLY A 65 -3.63 41.38 -8.96
N GLY A 66 -3.27 41.88 -7.79
CA GLY A 66 -4.19 42.09 -6.67
C GLY A 66 -4.20 40.92 -5.68
N THR A 67 -4.64 41.21 -4.47
CA THR A 67 -4.77 40.22 -3.39
C THR A 67 -6.15 40.33 -2.78
N LEU A 68 -6.88 39.21 -2.72
CA LEU A 68 -8.17 39.12 -2.05
C LEU A 68 -7.97 38.70 -0.60
N VAL A 69 -8.50 39.48 0.35
CA VAL A 69 -8.39 39.26 1.81
C VAL A 69 -9.73 39.52 2.48
N ASN A 70 -9.89 39.24 3.78
CA ASN A 70 -11.03 39.73 4.59
C ASN A 70 -12.42 39.50 3.98
N HIS A 71 -12.66 38.35 3.36
CA HIS A 71 -13.89 37.97 2.67
C HIS A 71 -14.22 38.77 1.40
N ASP A 72 -13.23 39.44 0.79
CA ASP A 72 -13.34 40.08 -0.53
C ASP A 72 -13.79 39.06 -1.59
N ASN A 73 -14.72 39.46 -2.45
CA ASN A 73 -15.07 38.67 -3.65
C ASN A 73 -14.50 39.33 -4.90
N GLN A 74 -14.02 38.49 -5.82
CA GLN A 74 -13.79 38.87 -7.21
C GLN A 74 -14.66 38.02 -8.15
N PHE A 75 -15.59 38.63 -8.86
CA PHE A 75 -16.43 37.97 -9.86
C PHE A 75 -15.87 38.18 -11.26
N VAL A 76 -15.36 37.10 -11.87
CA VAL A 76 -14.65 37.14 -13.15
C VAL A 76 -15.51 36.58 -14.28
N SER A 77 -15.96 37.45 -15.18
CA SER A 77 -16.56 37.10 -16.48
C SER A 77 -15.65 37.42 -17.66
N GLY A 78 -14.58 38.22 -17.44
CA GLY A 78 -13.47 38.47 -18.37
C GLY A 78 -12.24 37.61 -18.05
N THR A 79 -11.07 38.23 -17.92
CA THR A 79 -9.82 37.57 -17.52
C THR A 79 -9.23 38.21 -16.27
N ALA A 80 -8.88 37.41 -15.27
CA ALA A 80 -8.10 37.85 -14.12
C ALA A 80 -6.79 37.08 -14.08
N ASP A 81 -5.66 37.78 -14.20
CA ASP A 81 -4.32 37.18 -14.31
C ASP A 81 -3.45 37.52 -13.10
N GLY A 82 -2.79 36.52 -12.50
CA GLY A 82 -1.84 36.73 -11.41
C GLY A 82 -2.45 37.14 -10.07
N VAL A 83 -3.76 36.92 -9.87
CA VAL A 83 -4.43 37.25 -8.59
C VAL A 83 -3.94 36.32 -7.48
N THR A 84 -3.63 36.90 -6.31
CA THR A 84 -3.41 36.12 -5.08
C THR A 84 -4.70 36.05 -4.28
N VAL A 85 -5.16 34.85 -3.96
CA VAL A 85 -6.40 34.61 -3.20
C VAL A 85 -6.03 34.10 -1.81
N SER A 86 -6.31 34.90 -0.79
CA SER A 86 -6.01 34.62 0.62
C SER A 86 -7.23 34.70 1.52
N THR A 87 -8.42 34.56 0.93
CA THR A 87 -9.71 34.53 1.63
C THR A 87 -10.72 33.61 0.92
N GLY A 88 -11.76 33.18 1.64
CA GLY A 88 -12.84 32.33 1.13
C GLY A 88 -12.83 30.88 1.66
N LEU A 89 -11.87 30.51 2.50
CA LEU A 89 -11.72 29.18 3.10
C LEU A 89 -11.32 29.24 4.59
N GLU A 90 -11.54 30.36 5.27
CA GLU A 90 -11.17 30.57 6.68
C GLU A 90 -11.80 29.54 7.63
N LEU A 91 -13.00 29.07 7.32
CA LEU A 91 -13.74 28.08 8.13
C LEU A 91 -13.43 26.63 7.72
N GLY A 92 -12.53 26.43 6.75
CA GLY A 92 -12.17 25.13 6.21
C GLY A 92 -13.17 24.58 5.18
N PRO A 93 -12.84 23.46 4.52
CA PRO A 93 -13.62 22.93 3.40
C PRO A 93 -14.95 22.28 3.78
N ASP A 94 -15.11 21.91 5.05
CA ASP A 94 -16.32 21.27 5.57
C ASP A 94 -17.42 22.28 5.97
N SER A 95 -17.10 23.58 5.99
CA SER A 95 -18.07 24.64 6.29
C SER A 95 -18.69 25.22 5.01
N ASP A 96 -20.02 25.31 5.01
CA ASP A 96 -20.82 25.99 4.00
C ASP A 96 -21.00 27.50 4.28
N GLU A 97 -20.45 28.02 5.38
CA GLU A 97 -20.53 29.43 5.77
C GLU A 97 -19.33 30.28 5.30
N ASN A 98 -18.39 29.70 4.57
CA ASN A 98 -17.29 30.46 3.98
C ASN A 98 -17.79 31.55 3.03
N THR A 99 -17.18 32.74 3.11
CA THR A 99 -17.48 33.89 2.24
C THR A 99 -16.19 34.51 1.71
N GLY A 100 -16.25 35.14 0.54
CA GLY A 100 -15.08 35.65 -0.16
C GLY A 100 -14.48 34.68 -1.17
N GLY A 101 -13.45 35.14 -1.85
CA GLY A 101 -12.66 34.36 -2.82
C GLY A 101 -12.82 34.84 -4.26
N GLN A 102 -12.14 34.12 -5.17
CA GLN A 102 -12.20 34.41 -6.60
C GLN A 102 -13.20 33.49 -7.30
N TRP A 103 -14.22 34.06 -7.91
CA TRP A 103 -15.30 33.37 -8.60
C TRP A 103 -15.14 33.50 -10.12
N ILE A 104 -14.62 32.46 -10.76
CA ILE A 104 -14.54 32.38 -12.22
C ILE A 104 -15.91 31.93 -12.74
N LYS A 105 -16.65 32.87 -13.32
CA LYS A 105 -18.02 32.64 -13.82
C LYS A 105 -17.96 32.04 -15.23
N ALA A 106 -19.14 31.70 -15.77
CA ALA A 106 -19.27 31.20 -17.14
C ALA A 106 -18.66 32.20 -18.15
N GLY A 107 -17.77 31.70 -19.02
CA GLY A 107 -17.02 32.49 -20.00
C GLY A 107 -15.81 33.24 -19.43
N GLY A 108 -15.68 33.32 -18.10
CA GLY A 108 -14.54 33.93 -17.42
C GLY A 108 -13.30 33.03 -17.40
N THR A 109 -12.14 33.66 -17.31
CA THR A 109 -10.84 32.98 -17.21
C THR A 109 -10.02 33.50 -16.02
N GLY A 110 -9.63 32.61 -15.11
CA GLY A 110 -8.59 32.87 -14.11
C GLY A 110 -7.25 32.32 -14.59
N ARG A 111 -6.21 33.15 -14.65
CA ARG A 111 -4.84 32.73 -15.05
C ARG A 111 -3.85 33.01 -13.93
N ASN A 112 -2.86 32.13 -13.81
CA ASN A 112 -1.72 32.29 -12.89
C ASN A 112 -2.16 32.63 -11.45
N THR A 113 -3.32 32.13 -11.03
CA THR A 113 -3.89 32.44 -9.72
C THR A 113 -3.09 31.69 -8.66
N THR A 114 -2.66 32.40 -7.61
CA THR A 114 -2.04 31.78 -6.44
C THR A 114 -3.06 31.74 -5.31
N VAL A 115 -3.48 30.55 -4.91
CA VAL A 115 -4.41 30.33 -3.80
C VAL A 115 -3.60 29.90 -2.57
N THR A 116 -3.60 30.74 -1.54
CA THR A 116 -2.81 30.51 -0.32
C THR A 116 -3.65 29.90 0.79
N ALA A 117 -3.09 29.77 2.00
CA ALA A 117 -3.87 29.50 3.22
C ALA A 117 -5.10 30.42 3.29
N ASN A 118 -6.24 29.85 3.69
CA ASN A 118 -7.58 30.46 3.70
C ASN A 118 -8.11 30.94 2.34
N GLY A 119 -7.35 30.79 1.25
CA GLY A 119 -7.77 31.17 -0.08
C GLY A 119 -8.74 30.18 -0.69
N ARG A 120 -9.79 30.67 -1.35
CA ARG A 120 -10.69 29.85 -2.16
C ARG A 120 -10.89 30.41 -3.55
N GLN A 121 -10.57 29.59 -4.55
CA GLN A 121 -10.98 29.82 -5.93
C GLN A 121 -12.20 28.95 -6.26
N ILE A 122 -13.24 29.55 -6.83
CA ILE A 122 -14.45 28.87 -7.24
C ILE A 122 -14.57 28.98 -8.76
N VAL A 123 -14.38 27.87 -9.45
CA VAL A 123 -14.52 27.80 -10.91
C VAL A 123 -15.90 27.23 -11.22
N GLN A 124 -16.82 28.09 -11.65
CA GLN A 124 -18.18 27.70 -11.96
C GLN A 124 -18.27 26.97 -13.30
N ALA A 125 -19.41 26.32 -13.57
CA ALA A 125 -19.66 25.71 -14.87
C ALA A 125 -19.48 26.74 -16.00
N GLY A 126 -18.74 26.36 -17.04
CA GLY A 126 -18.36 27.24 -18.15
C GLY A 126 -17.22 28.23 -17.86
N GLY A 127 -16.71 28.29 -16.63
CA GLY A 127 -15.50 29.04 -16.29
C GLY A 127 -14.23 28.22 -16.52
N THR A 128 -13.10 28.90 -16.74
CA THR A 128 -11.78 28.27 -16.95
C THR A 128 -10.72 28.81 -16.00
N ALA A 129 -9.97 27.94 -15.33
CA ALA A 129 -8.75 28.28 -14.60
C ALA A 129 -7.53 27.68 -15.31
N SER A 130 -6.43 28.44 -15.40
CA SER A 130 -5.17 28.01 -16.02
C SER A 130 -4.00 28.33 -15.09
N ASP A 131 -3.06 27.40 -14.97
CA ASP A 131 -1.78 27.58 -14.28
C ASP A 131 -1.98 28.06 -12.84
N THR A 132 -2.99 27.50 -12.17
CA THR A 132 -3.32 27.81 -10.78
C THR A 132 -2.36 27.09 -9.85
N VAL A 133 -1.78 27.81 -8.90
CA VAL A 133 -0.95 27.25 -7.82
C VAL A 133 -1.75 27.33 -6.53
N ILE A 134 -2.00 26.18 -5.91
CA ILE A 134 -2.77 26.07 -4.66
C ILE A 134 -1.84 25.51 -3.59
N ARG A 135 -1.71 26.22 -2.47
CA ARG A 135 -0.78 25.85 -1.42
C ARG A 135 -1.24 26.16 -0.02
N ASP A 136 -0.60 25.49 0.95
CA ASP A 136 -0.71 25.76 2.37
C ASP A 136 -2.14 25.59 2.93
N GLY A 137 -2.91 24.65 2.37
CA GLY A 137 -4.32 24.41 2.73
C GLY A 137 -5.33 25.29 1.98
N GLY A 138 -4.90 26.08 1.00
CA GLY A 138 -5.81 26.76 0.08
C GLY A 138 -6.60 25.78 -0.78
N GLY A 139 -7.70 26.23 -1.39
CA GLY A 139 -8.62 25.35 -2.10
C GLY A 139 -9.18 25.87 -3.42
N GLN A 140 -9.38 24.99 -4.40
CA GLN A 140 -10.16 25.25 -5.60
C GLN A 140 -11.40 24.35 -5.68
N SER A 141 -12.59 24.94 -5.65
CA SER A 141 -13.86 24.26 -5.94
C SER A 141 -14.15 24.32 -7.44
N LEU A 142 -14.07 23.18 -8.12
CA LEU A 142 -14.09 23.10 -9.58
C LEU A 142 -15.39 22.46 -10.12
N ASN A 143 -16.22 23.27 -10.78
CA ASN A 143 -17.39 22.84 -11.56
C ASN A 143 -17.23 23.14 -13.06
N GLY A 144 -16.21 23.91 -13.44
CA GLY A 144 -15.82 24.22 -14.83
C GLY A 144 -14.58 23.46 -15.27
N LEU A 145 -13.64 24.13 -15.94
CA LEU A 145 -12.37 23.57 -16.40
C LEU A 145 -11.19 24.16 -15.62
N ALA A 146 -10.28 23.32 -15.15
CA ALA A 146 -8.97 23.74 -14.65
C ALA A 146 -7.85 23.04 -15.43
N VAL A 147 -6.85 23.79 -15.88
CA VAL A 147 -5.72 23.28 -16.66
C VAL A 147 -4.41 23.61 -15.95
N ASN A 148 -3.50 22.64 -15.87
CA ASN A 148 -2.15 22.77 -15.28
C ASN A 148 -2.17 23.30 -13.84
N THR A 149 -3.06 22.77 -13.01
CA THR A 149 -3.09 23.13 -11.58
C THR A 149 -1.93 22.46 -10.84
N THR A 150 -1.27 23.18 -9.94
CA THR A 150 -0.24 22.62 -9.05
C THR A 150 -0.75 22.69 -7.60
N LEU A 151 -0.70 21.56 -6.89
CA LEU A 151 -1.09 21.44 -5.49
C LEU A 151 0.16 21.16 -4.64
N ASP A 152 0.49 22.07 -3.73
CA ASP A 152 1.65 21.95 -2.84
C ASP A 152 1.24 22.16 -1.37
N ASN A 153 1.98 21.60 -0.41
CA ASN A 153 1.79 21.81 1.03
C ASN A 153 0.32 21.74 1.50
N ARG A 154 -0.40 20.67 1.17
CA ARG A 154 -1.84 20.49 1.47
C ARG A 154 -2.80 21.37 0.65
N GLY A 155 -2.35 21.94 -0.48
CA GLY A 155 -3.27 22.59 -1.42
C GLY A 155 -4.33 21.61 -1.94
N GLU A 156 -5.57 22.05 -2.00
CA GLU A 156 -6.72 21.20 -2.29
C GLU A 156 -7.42 21.56 -3.61
N GLN A 157 -7.80 20.55 -4.37
CA GLN A 157 -8.69 20.70 -5.53
C GLN A 157 -9.86 19.72 -5.43
N TRP A 158 -11.07 20.25 -5.37
CA TRP A 158 -12.30 19.46 -5.36
C TRP A 158 -12.98 19.55 -6.73
N VAL A 159 -12.92 18.47 -7.51
CA VAL A 159 -13.56 18.35 -8.81
C VAL A 159 -15.00 17.86 -8.60
N HIS A 160 -15.97 18.75 -8.73
CA HIS A 160 -17.39 18.45 -8.58
C HIS A 160 -17.98 17.84 -9.87
N GLY A 161 -19.24 17.40 -9.79
CA GLY A 161 -19.97 16.88 -10.95
C GLY A 161 -19.99 17.85 -12.13
N GLY A 162 -19.55 17.40 -13.30
CA GLY A 162 -19.41 18.23 -14.51
C GLY A 162 -18.10 19.03 -14.59
N GLY A 163 -17.33 19.11 -13.49
CA GLY A 163 -16.01 19.73 -13.48
C GLY A 163 -14.95 18.83 -14.13
N LYS A 164 -13.96 19.46 -14.77
CA LYS A 164 -12.81 18.79 -15.39
C LYS A 164 -11.48 19.41 -14.95
N ALA A 165 -10.62 18.62 -14.32
CA ALA A 165 -9.23 18.98 -14.05
C ALA A 165 -8.30 18.31 -15.08
N ALA A 166 -7.45 19.08 -15.73
CA ALA A 166 -6.51 18.58 -16.74
C ALA A 166 -5.07 18.95 -16.37
N GLY A 167 -4.17 17.95 -16.30
CA GLY A 167 -2.75 18.18 -16.01
C GLY A 167 -2.49 18.66 -14.58
N THR A 168 -3.28 18.21 -13.61
CA THR A 168 -3.01 18.56 -12.21
C THR A 168 -1.77 17.83 -11.71
N ILE A 169 -0.86 18.56 -11.06
CA ILE A 169 0.32 18.02 -10.39
C ILE A 169 0.09 18.10 -8.89
N ILE A 170 0.14 16.95 -8.21
CA ILE A 170 -0.07 16.82 -6.77
C ILE A 170 1.27 16.53 -6.10
N ASN A 171 1.86 17.55 -5.48
CA ASN A 171 3.14 17.47 -4.77
C ASN A 171 2.92 17.36 -3.26
N GLN A 172 3.87 17.80 -2.43
CA GLN A 172 3.94 17.58 -0.98
C GLN A 172 2.60 17.74 -0.26
N ASP A 173 2.01 16.63 0.18
CA ASP A 173 0.74 16.53 0.89
C ASP A 173 -0.47 17.18 0.18
N GLY A 174 -0.34 17.56 -1.10
CA GLY A 174 -1.44 18.09 -1.91
C GLY A 174 -2.57 17.07 -2.05
N TYR A 175 -3.78 17.55 -2.28
CA TYR A 175 -4.97 16.70 -2.24
C TYR A 175 -5.95 17.04 -3.36
N GLN A 176 -6.18 16.08 -4.27
CA GLN A 176 -7.21 16.19 -5.29
C GLN A 176 -8.34 15.20 -4.99
N THR A 177 -9.56 15.72 -4.80
CA THR A 177 -10.77 14.88 -4.71
C THR A 177 -11.61 15.01 -5.96
N ILE A 178 -11.82 13.90 -6.66
CA ILE A 178 -12.73 13.80 -7.79
C ILE A 178 -14.05 13.24 -7.29
N LYS A 179 -15.05 14.10 -7.14
CA LYS A 179 -16.38 13.71 -6.67
C LYS A 179 -17.15 13.00 -7.79
N HIS A 180 -18.30 12.42 -7.44
CA HIS A 180 -19.18 11.76 -8.41
C HIS A 180 -19.51 12.69 -9.59
N GLY A 181 -19.31 12.19 -10.82
CA GLY A 181 -19.50 12.94 -12.07
C GLY A 181 -18.38 13.94 -12.41
N GLY A 182 -17.35 14.06 -11.58
CA GLY A 182 -16.14 14.83 -11.90
C GLY A 182 -15.14 14.02 -12.72
N LEU A 183 -14.29 14.72 -13.48
CA LEU A 183 -13.25 14.11 -14.32
C LEU A 183 -11.87 14.73 -14.07
N ALA A 184 -10.84 13.91 -13.90
CA ALA A 184 -9.45 14.35 -13.98
C ALA A 184 -8.71 13.63 -15.11
N THR A 185 -7.91 14.35 -15.88
CA THR A 185 -7.11 13.81 -16.99
C THR A 185 -5.65 14.20 -16.87
N GLY A 186 -4.71 13.27 -17.06
CA GLY A 186 -3.28 13.58 -17.07
C GLY A 186 -2.76 14.03 -15.69
N THR A 187 -3.33 13.49 -14.61
CA THR A 187 -2.90 13.86 -13.25
C THR A 187 -1.55 13.22 -12.96
N ILE A 188 -0.64 13.99 -12.36
CA ILE A 188 0.67 13.51 -11.88
C ILE A 188 0.62 13.52 -10.35
N VAL A 189 0.77 12.34 -9.74
CA VAL A 189 0.67 12.16 -8.29
C VAL A 189 2.06 11.87 -7.71
N ASN A 190 2.56 12.76 -6.86
CA ASN A 190 3.91 12.70 -6.26
C ASN A 190 3.90 12.61 -4.72
N THR A 191 2.72 12.43 -4.10
CA THR A 191 2.54 12.33 -2.63
C THR A 191 1.39 11.40 -2.26
N GLY A 192 1.33 11.03 -0.98
CA GLY A 192 0.22 10.32 -0.33
C GLY A 192 0.54 8.89 0.11
N ALA A 193 1.65 8.32 -0.36
CA ALA A 193 2.10 6.95 -0.03
C ALA A 193 3.28 6.91 0.97
N GLU A 194 3.62 8.03 1.62
CA GLU A 194 4.74 8.11 2.57
C GLU A 194 4.56 7.20 3.79
N GLY A 195 3.30 6.84 4.12
CA GLY A 195 2.95 5.87 5.16
C GLY A 195 3.14 4.40 4.77
N GLY A 196 3.53 4.12 3.53
CA GLY A 196 3.72 2.78 2.98
C GLY A 196 2.44 2.14 2.40
N PRO A 197 2.57 0.92 1.85
CA PRO A 197 1.56 0.30 0.98
C PRO A 197 0.23 -0.07 1.65
N GLU A 198 0.22 -0.25 2.97
CA GLU A 198 -1.00 -0.55 3.74
C GLU A 198 -1.59 0.72 4.37
N SER A 199 -1.03 1.89 4.09
CA SER A 199 -1.56 3.16 4.57
C SER A 199 -2.79 3.52 3.75
N GLU A 200 -3.97 3.48 4.38
CA GLU A 200 -5.20 4.06 3.84
C GLU A 200 -5.22 5.58 4.00
N ASN A 201 -4.10 6.26 3.71
CA ASN A 201 -4.05 7.70 3.84
C ASN A 201 -5.01 8.35 2.84
N VAL A 202 -6.08 8.95 3.36
CA VAL A 202 -7.13 9.63 2.60
C VAL A 202 -6.98 11.15 2.63
N SER A 203 -5.94 11.68 3.28
CA SER A 203 -5.77 13.13 3.45
C SER A 203 -4.82 13.79 2.44
N SER A 204 -4.24 13.03 1.50
CA SER A 204 -3.29 13.51 0.49
C SER A 204 -3.25 12.58 -0.72
N GLY A 205 -2.76 13.06 -1.86
CA GLY A 205 -2.76 12.32 -3.12
C GLY A 205 -4.05 12.54 -3.91
N GLN A 206 -4.46 11.54 -4.71
CA GLN A 206 -5.66 11.62 -5.54
C GLN A 206 -6.75 10.66 -5.06
N MET A 207 -7.93 11.19 -4.79
CA MET A 207 -9.12 10.43 -4.39
C MET A 207 -10.15 10.43 -5.52
N VAL A 208 -10.52 9.25 -6.00
CA VAL A 208 -11.36 9.05 -7.17
C VAL A 208 -12.71 8.50 -6.74
N GLY A 209 -13.72 9.36 -6.62
CA GLY A 209 -15.14 8.98 -6.53
C GLY A 209 -15.92 9.20 -7.84
N GLY A 210 -15.35 9.96 -8.78
CA GLY A 210 -15.78 10.09 -10.18
C GLY A 210 -14.84 9.32 -11.12
N THR A 211 -14.29 10.00 -12.14
CA THR A 211 -13.39 9.36 -13.14
C THR A 211 -12.02 10.01 -13.18
N ALA A 212 -10.96 9.21 -13.19
CA ALA A 212 -9.58 9.63 -13.45
C ALA A 212 -9.02 8.93 -14.70
N GLU A 213 -8.34 9.66 -15.58
CA GLU A 213 -7.84 9.15 -16.86
C GLU A 213 -6.37 9.55 -17.08
N SER A 214 -5.57 8.63 -17.62
CA SER A 214 -4.16 8.90 -17.95
C SER A 214 -3.36 9.39 -16.74
N THR A 215 -3.59 8.79 -15.57
CA THR A 215 -2.91 9.17 -14.34
C THR A 215 -1.51 8.58 -14.29
N THR A 216 -0.52 9.38 -13.90
CA THR A 216 0.83 8.89 -13.58
C THR A 216 1.06 9.02 -12.08
N ILE A 217 1.37 7.89 -11.44
CA ILE A 217 1.70 7.81 -10.02
C ILE A 217 3.21 7.57 -9.92
N ASN A 218 3.92 8.60 -9.45
CA ASN A 218 5.35 8.53 -9.22
C ASN A 218 5.65 7.97 -7.83
N LYS A 219 6.95 7.90 -7.50
CA LYS A 219 7.39 7.57 -6.15
C LYS A 219 6.68 8.44 -5.10
N ASN A 220 6.21 7.79 -4.04
CA ASN A 220 5.41 8.34 -2.95
C ASN A 220 4.00 8.80 -3.36
N GLY A 221 3.61 8.66 -4.63
CA GLY A 221 2.26 8.98 -5.09
C GLY A 221 1.23 7.95 -4.64
N ARG A 222 0.04 8.41 -4.24
CA ARG A 222 -1.10 7.54 -3.95
C ARG A 222 -2.36 7.95 -4.70
N GLN A 223 -2.99 6.99 -5.37
CA GLN A 223 -4.35 7.10 -5.88
C GLN A 223 -5.27 6.14 -5.13
N VAL A 224 -6.40 6.62 -4.64
CA VAL A 224 -7.45 5.79 -4.04
C VAL A 224 -8.69 5.88 -4.90
N ILE A 225 -9.18 4.75 -5.36
CA ILE A 225 -10.42 4.64 -6.11
C ILE A 225 -11.50 4.16 -5.14
N TRP A 226 -12.40 5.07 -4.78
CA TRP A 226 -13.56 4.74 -3.94
C TRP A 226 -14.51 3.80 -4.67
N SER A 227 -15.46 3.19 -3.96
CA SER A 227 -16.36 2.18 -4.52
C SER A 227 -17.20 2.66 -5.72
N SER A 228 -17.45 3.97 -5.84
CA SER A 228 -18.13 4.57 -7.00
C SER A 228 -17.17 5.09 -8.09
N GLY A 229 -15.88 5.05 -7.82
CA GLY A 229 -14.85 5.65 -8.66
C GLY A 229 -14.34 4.72 -9.75
N MET A 230 -13.77 5.35 -10.78
CA MET A 230 -13.16 4.69 -11.92
C MET A 230 -11.82 5.33 -12.25
N ALA A 231 -10.74 4.55 -12.33
CA ALA A 231 -9.49 4.99 -12.93
C ALA A 231 -9.19 4.22 -14.22
N ARG A 232 -8.80 4.93 -15.28
CA ARG A 232 -8.45 4.35 -16.58
C ARG A 232 -7.07 4.82 -17.04
N ASP A 233 -6.31 3.88 -17.61
CA ASP A 233 -4.98 4.14 -18.16
C ASP A 233 -4.04 4.73 -17.10
N THR A 234 -3.84 3.99 -16.01
CA THR A 234 -2.98 4.43 -14.90
C THR A 234 -1.58 3.83 -15.03
N LEU A 235 -0.54 4.67 -14.96
CA LEU A 235 0.86 4.26 -14.91
C LEU A 235 1.39 4.45 -13.50
N ILE A 236 1.96 3.38 -12.90
CA ILE A 236 2.46 3.39 -11.53
C ILE A 236 3.93 3.00 -11.51
N TYR A 237 4.80 3.94 -11.12
CA TYR A 237 6.22 3.70 -10.95
C TYR A 237 6.58 3.15 -9.57
N ALA A 238 7.82 2.68 -9.43
CA ALA A 238 8.35 2.19 -8.17
C ALA A 238 8.13 3.15 -6.98
N GLY A 239 7.47 2.62 -5.94
CA GLY A 239 7.10 3.36 -4.73
C GLY A 239 5.84 4.22 -4.87
N GLY A 240 5.10 4.11 -5.96
CA GLY A 240 3.74 4.62 -6.08
C GLY A 240 2.71 3.51 -5.85
N ASP A 241 1.54 3.89 -5.33
CA ASP A 241 0.48 2.96 -4.93
C ASP A 241 -0.89 3.38 -5.49
N GLN A 242 -1.66 2.39 -5.95
CA GLN A 242 -3.09 2.53 -6.25
C GLN A 242 -3.91 1.58 -5.37
N THR A 243 -4.89 2.11 -4.66
CA THR A 243 -5.86 1.33 -3.88
C THR A 243 -7.22 1.33 -4.58
N VAL A 244 -7.78 0.14 -4.82
CA VAL A 244 -8.97 -0.06 -5.64
C VAL A 244 -10.10 -0.62 -4.79
N HIS A 245 -11.07 0.22 -4.45
CA HIS A 245 -12.38 -0.19 -3.94
C HIS A 245 -13.48 -0.14 -5.01
N GLY A 246 -13.30 0.69 -6.05
CA GLY A 246 -14.14 0.77 -7.24
C GLY A 246 -13.55 -0.01 -8.40
N GLU A 247 -13.38 0.66 -9.54
CA GLU A 247 -12.90 0.04 -10.79
C GLU A 247 -11.59 0.66 -11.29
N ALA A 248 -10.63 -0.19 -11.66
CA ALA A 248 -9.38 0.20 -12.30
C ALA A 248 -9.22 -0.53 -13.63
N HIS A 249 -9.08 0.20 -14.73
CA HIS A 249 -8.89 -0.35 -16.07
C HIS A 249 -7.53 0.05 -16.64
N ASN A 250 -6.86 -0.87 -17.34
CA ASN A 250 -5.59 -0.63 -18.02
C ASN A 250 -4.50 -0.04 -17.10
N THR A 251 -4.23 -0.72 -15.98
CA THR A 251 -3.17 -0.27 -15.06
C THR A 251 -1.83 -0.88 -15.46
N ARG A 252 -0.79 -0.06 -15.65
CA ARG A 252 0.59 -0.50 -15.91
C ARG A 252 1.45 -0.29 -14.66
N LEU A 253 1.94 -1.39 -14.10
CA LEU A 253 2.82 -1.39 -12.92
C LEU A 253 4.29 -1.47 -13.36
N GLU A 254 4.96 -0.32 -13.42
CA GLU A 254 6.37 -0.16 -13.76
C GLU A 254 7.22 -0.11 -12.47
N GLY A 255 7.13 -1.19 -11.70
CA GLY A 255 7.71 -1.29 -10.35
C GLY A 255 6.79 -0.82 -9.22
N GLY A 256 5.63 -0.23 -9.54
CA GLY A 256 4.63 0.24 -8.57
C GLY A 256 3.67 -0.85 -8.10
N ASN A 257 2.78 -0.48 -7.18
CA ASN A 257 1.83 -1.42 -6.57
C ASN A 257 0.37 -1.09 -6.87
N GLN A 258 -0.45 -2.13 -6.99
CA GLN A 258 -1.91 -2.02 -7.01
C GLN A 258 -2.54 -2.96 -5.99
N TYR A 259 -3.37 -2.43 -5.11
CA TYR A 259 -4.10 -3.17 -4.07
C TYR A 259 -5.59 -3.19 -4.41
N VAL A 260 -6.10 -4.35 -4.79
CA VAL A 260 -7.53 -4.55 -5.07
C VAL A 260 -8.22 -5.05 -3.81
N HIS A 261 -9.02 -4.20 -3.20
CA HIS A 261 -9.72 -4.46 -1.94
C HIS A 261 -11.07 -5.15 -2.18
N ASN A 262 -11.73 -5.54 -1.08
CA ASN A 262 -13.06 -6.13 -1.13
C ASN A 262 -14.04 -5.27 -1.94
N GLY A 263 -14.70 -5.88 -2.94
CA GLY A 263 -15.62 -5.21 -3.87
C GLY A 263 -14.93 -4.47 -5.02
N GLY A 264 -13.62 -4.23 -4.94
CA GLY A 264 -12.85 -3.61 -6.00
C GLY A 264 -12.60 -4.56 -7.17
N THR A 265 -12.55 -3.99 -8.37
CA THR A 265 -12.27 -4.72 -9.62
C THR A 265 -11.14 -4.06 -10.41
N ALA A 266 -10.13 -4.84 -10.81
CA ALA A 266 -9.09 -4.40 -11.72
C ALA A 266 -9.10 -5.22 -13.02
N THR A 267 -9.14 -4.55 -14.18
CA THR A 267 -9.03 -5.20 -15.49
C THR A 267 -7.78 -4.75 -16.24
N GLU A 268 -7.23 -5.65 -17.05
CA GLU A 268 -6.09 -5.38 -17.94
C GLU A 268 -4.88 -4.79 -17.20
N THR A 269 -4.60 -5.31 -16.00
CA THR A 269 -3.40 -4.92 -15.27
C THR A 269 -2.17 -5.58 -15.89
N LEU A 270 -1.21 -4.76 -16.33
CA LEU A 270 0.08 -5.17 -16.86
C LEU A 270 1.15 -4.99 -15.78
N ILE A 271 1.66 -6.11 -15.28
CA ILE A 271 2.65 -6.15 -14.21
C ILE A 271 4.04 -6.31 -14.84
N ASN A 272 4.79 -5.22 -14.94
CA ASN A 272 6.19 -5.25 -15.40
C ASN A 272 7.14 -5.55 -14.24
N ARG A 273 8.44 -5.49 -14.53
CA ARG A 273 9.51 -5.84 -13.60
C ARG A 273 9.33 -5.11 -12.26
N ASP A 274 9.42 -5.86 -11.16
CA ASP A 274 9.28 -5.36 -9.78
C ASP A 274 7.89 -4.78 -9.45
N GLY A 275 6.94 -4.76 -10.40
CA GLY A 275 5.57 -4.37 -10.17
C GLY A 275 4.81 -5.43 -9.37
N TRP A 276 3.85 -5.00 -8.57
CA TRP A 276 3.14 -5.90 -7.66
C TRP A 276 1.64 -5.61 -7.62
N GLN A 277 0.85 -6.56 -8.10
CA GLN A 277 -0.60 -6.54 -7.93
C GLN A 277 -1.00 -7.46 -6.78
N VAL A 278 -1.81 -6.95 -5.85
CA VAL A 278 -2.33 -7.69 -4.70
C VAL A 278 -3.84 -7.71 -4.75
N ILE A 279 -4.42 -8.90 -4.87
CA ILE A 279 -5.87 -9.11 -4.81
C ILE A 279 -6.21 -9.59 -3.40
N LYS A 280 -6.83 -8.72 -2.61
CA LYS A 280 -7.27 -9.02 -1.24
C LYS A 280 -8.56 -9.84 -1.26
N GLU A 281 -8.99 -10.29 -0.08
CA GLU A 281 -10.25 -11.00 0.09
C GLU A 281 -11.42 -10.19 -0.50
N GLY A 282 -12.24 -10.82 -1.34
CA GLY A 282 -13.37 -10.17 -2.02
C GLY A 282 -13.00 -9.22 -3.17
N GLY A 283 -11.70 -9.02 -3.44
CA GLY A 283 -11.22 -8.30 -4.62
C GLY A 283 -11.22 -9.18 -5.87
N THR A 284 -11.41 -8.55 -7.04
CA THR A 284 -11.43 -9.24 -8.34
C THR A 284 -10.43 -8.63 -9.32
N ALA A 285 -9.65 -9.46 -10.00
CA ALA A 285 -8.89 -9.08 -11.18
C ALA A 285 -9.27 -9.92 -12.40
N ALA A 286 -9.23 -9.30 -13.59
CA ALA A 286 -9.41 -9.98 -14.87
C ALA A 286 -8.35 -9.52 -15.88
N HIS A 287 -7.90 -10.41 -16.75
CA HIS A 287 -6.93 -10.11 -17.81
C HIS A 287 -5.60 -9.54 -17.28
N THR A 288 -5.13 -10.06 -16.16
CA THR A 288 -3.81 -9.68 -15.61
C THR A 288 -2.70 -10.30 -16.43
N THR A 289 -1.69 -9.51 -16.83
CA THR A 289 -0.48 -10.02 -17.47
C THR A 289 0.71 -9.85 -16.54
N ILE A 290 1.42 -10.94 -16.24
CA ILE A 290 2.59 -10.94 -15.36
C ILE A 290 3.84 -11.13 -16.23
N ASN A 291 4.63 -10.07 -16.38
CA ASN A 291 5.92 -10.14 -17.07
C ASN A 291 7.04 -10.58 -16.13
N GLN A 292 8.24 -10.78 -16.70
CA GLN A 292 9.41 -11.22 -15.97
C GLN A 292 9.68 -10.36 -14.72
N LYS A 293 9.75 -11.00 -13.55
CA LYS A 293 9.91 -10.38 -12.22
C LYS A 293 8.77 -9.45 -11.78
N GLY A 294 7.68 -9.37 -12.53
CA GLY A 294 6.42 -8.86 -12.04
C GLY A 294 5.77 -9.89 -11.11
N LYS A 295 4.95 -9.44 -10.16
CA LYS A 295 4.30 -10.31 -9.18
C LYS A 295 2.79 -10.08 -9.14
N LEU A 296 2.02 -11.14 -9.31
CA LEU A 296 0.62 -11.20 -8.91
C LEU A 296 0.52 -11.98 -7.60
N GLN A 297 -0.08 -11.36 -6.59
CA GLN A 297 -0.46 -12.02 -5.35
C GLN A 297 -1.98 -12.09 -5.23
N VAL A 298 -2.53 -13.29 -5.04
CA VAL A 298 -3.95 -13.49 -4.78
C VAL A 298 -4.13 -14.11 -3.40
N ASN A 299 -4.71 -13.35 -2.49
CA ASN A 299 -4.96 -13.79 -1.12
C ASN A 299 -6.16 -14.74 -1.06
N ALA A 300 -6.34 -15.41 0.09
CA ALA A 300 -7.53 -16.22 0.34
C ALA A 300 -8.82 -15.42 0.10
N GLY A 301 -9.78 -16.01 -0.60
CA GLY A 301 -11.03 -15.34 -0.99
C GLY A 301 -10.91 -14.27 -2.09
N GLY A 302 -9.70 -13.97 -2.59
CA GLY A 302 -9.48 -13.14 -3.77
C GLY A 302 -9.68 -13.93 -5.07
N LYS A 303 -10.02 -13.24 -6.16
CA LYS A 303 -10.24 -13.84 -7.49
C LYS A 303 -9.41 -13.15 -8.57
N ALA A 304 -8.69 -13.92 -9.38
CA ALA A 304 -8.04 -13.46 -10.60
C ALA A 304 -8.37 -14.40 -11.78
N SER A 305 -8.97 -13.89 -12.85
CA SER A 305 -9.24 -14.68 -14.06
C SER A 305 -8.47 -14.16 -15.28
N ASP A 306 -8.31 -15.03 -16.27
CA ASP A 306 -7.61 -14.73 -17.53
C ASP A 306 -6.20 -14.21 -17.31
N VAL A 307 -5.52 -14.77 -16.31
CA VAL A 307 -4.14 -14.43 -15.99
C VAL A 307 -3.21 -14.95 -17.09
N THR A 308 -2.42 -14.07 -17.69
CA THR A 308 -1.32 -14.44 -18.58
C THR A 308 -0.01 -14.35 -17.81
N GLN A 309 0.51 -15.48 -17.34
CA GLN A 309 1.79 -15.56 -16.65
C GLN A 309 2.91 -15.85 -17.66
N ASN A 310 3.62 -14.81 -18.09
CA ASN A 310 4.78 -14.96 -18.95
C ASN A 310 5.96 -15.57 -18.18
N THR A 311 6.94 -16.11 -18.91
CA THR A 311 8.14 -16.71 -18.33
C THR A 311 8.84 -15.75 -17.36
N GLY A 312 9.07 -16.23 -16.14
CA GLY A 312 9.69 -15.48 -15.07
C GLY A 312 8.73 -14.53 -14.32
N GLY A 313 7.44 -14.54 -14.64
CA GLY A 313 6.40 -13.88 -13.85
C GLY A 313 6.10 -14.67 -12.58
N ALA A 314 5.99 -13.97 -11.45
CA ALA A 314 5.77 -14.56 -10.15
C ALA A 314 4.27 -14.59 -9.80
N LEU A 315 3.73 -15.79 -9.56
CA LEU A 315 2.40 -15.97 -8.98
C LEU A 315 2.54 -16.37 -7.50
N VAL A 316 1.96 -15.59 -6.60
CA VAL A 316 1.90 -15.88 -5.16
C VAL A 316 0.45 -16.11 -4.76
N THR A 317 0.10 -17.31 -4.32
CA THR A 317 -1.28 -17.65 -3.98
C THR A 317 -1.37 -18.85 -3.04
N SER A 318 -2.60 -19.21 -2.66
CA SER A 318 -2.91 -20.43 -1.93
C SER A 318 -4.12 -21.14 -2.54
N THR A 319 -4.35 -22.39 -2.16
CA THR A 319 -5.55 -23.13 -2.57
C THR A 319 -6.87 -22.56 -2.03
N ALA A 320 -6.84 -21.52 -1.18
CA ALA A 320 -8.02 -20.77 -0.74
C ALA A 320 -8.37 -19.56 -1.64
N ALA A 321 -7.57 -19.28 -2.67
CA ALA A 321 -7.86 -18.26 -3.67
C ALA A 321 -8.56 -18.86 -4.91
N THR A 322 -9.04 -17.99 -5.80
CA THR A 322 -9.46 -18.40 -7.16
C THR A 322 -8.53 -17.75 -8.20
N VAL A 323 -7.78 -18.55 -8.95
CA VAL A 323 -6.88 -18.07 -10.01
C VAL A 323 -7.06 -18.92 -11.26
N THR A 324 -7.30 -18.32 -12.43
CA THR A 324 -7.33 -19.05 -13.71
C THR A 324 -6.58 -18.30 -14.79
N GLY A 325 -5.95 -19.04 -15.70
CA GLY A 325 -5.18 -18.40 -16.76
C GLY A 325 -4.32 -19.35 -17.57
N THR A 326 -3.31 -18.80 -18.22
CA THR A 326 -2.27 -19.51 -18.96
C THR A 326 -0.89 -19.10 -18.45
N ASN A 327 0.02 -20.06 -18.43
CA ASN A 327 1.44 -19.85 -18.21
C ASN A 327 2.24 -20.48 -19.36
N ARG A 328 3.57 -20.46 -19.27
CA ARG A 328 4.46 -21.04 -20.29
C ARG A 328 4.28 -22.55 -20.54
N LEU A 329 3.53 -23.27 -19.69
CA LEU A 329 3.18 -24.69 -19.84
C LEU A 329 1.73 -24.92 -20.28
N GLY A 330 0.96 -23.85 -20.55
CA GLY A 330 -0.44 -23.94 -20.97
C GLY A 330 -1.41 -23.43 -19.91
N ALA A 331 -2.66 -23.91 -19.96
CA ALA A 331 -3.70 -23.49 -19.02
C ALA A 331 -3.39 -23.97 -17.59
N PHE A 332 -3.64 -23.12 -16.59
CA PHE A 332 -3.50 -23.46 -15.17
C PHE A 332 -4.71 -22.96 -14.38
N SER A 333 -4.92 -23.54 -13.20
CA SER A 333 -6.02 -23.12 -12.33
C SER A 333 -5.71 -23.34 -10.84
N VAL A 334 -6.36 -22.52 -10.01
CA VAL A 334 -6.53 -22.70 -8.56
C VAL A 334 -8.00 -22.40 -8.31
N VAL A 335 -8.83 -23.43 -8.12
CA VAL A 335 -10.28 -23.30 -8.02
C VAL A 335 -10.79 -24.26 -6.95
N ALA A 336 -11.60 -23.77 -6.03
CA ALA A 336 -12.31 -24.57 -5.03
C ALA A 336 -11.41 -25.59 -4.30
N GLY A 337 -10.25 -25.15 -3.79
CA GLY A 337 -9.33 -26.01 -3.05
C GLY A 337 -8.45 -26.92 -3.91
N LYS A 338 -8.49 -26.80 -5.25
CA LYS A 338 -7.66 -27.56 -6.18
C LYS A 338 -6.81 -26.65 -7.06
N ALA A 339 -5.49 -26.83 -7.04
CA ALA A 339 -4.55 -26.24 -7.98
C ALA A 339 -4.14 -27.25 -9.07
N ASP A 340 -3.93 -26.80 -10.30
CA ASP A 340 -3.43 -27.61 -11.41
C ASP A 340 -2.54 -26.78 -12.36
N ASN A 341 -1.42 -27.37 -12.77
CA ASN A 341 -0.43 -26.81 -13.71
C ASN A 341 0.14 -25.44 -13.29
N VAL A 342 0.25 -25.20 -11.98
CA VAL A 342 0.82 -23.95 -11.45
C VAL A 342 2.34 -23.94 -11.67
N VAL A 343 2.87 -22.84 -12.20
CA VAL A 343 4.31 -22.61 -12.38
C VAL A 343 4.78 -21.58 -11.37
N LEU A 344 5.81 -21.92 -10.59
CA LEU A 344 6.38 -21.10 -9.53
C LEU A 344 7.84 -20.77 -9.85
N GLU A 345 8.14 -19.49 -10.04
CA GLU A 345 9.48 -18.98 -10.38
C GLU A 345 9.63 -17.52 -9.91
N ASN A 346 10.86 -17.02 -9.75
CA ASN A 346 11.18 -15.63 -9.41
C ASN A 346 10.42 -15.05 -8.19
N GLY A 347 10.26 -15.84 -7.13
CA GLY A 347 9.51 -15.47 -5.92
C GLY A 347 8.03 -15.87 -5.96
N GLY A 348 7.59 -16.58 -7.01
CA GLY A 348 6.29 -17.23 -7.05
C GLY A 348 6.16 -18.28 -5.94
N ARG A 349 4.97 -18.39 -5.36
CA ARG A 349 4.72 -19.27 -4.23
C ARG A 349 3.30 -19.83 -4.24
N LEU A 350 3.16 -21.11 -3.96
CA LEU A 350 1.86 -21.76 -3.74
C LEU A 350 1.81 -22.38 -2.35
N ASP A 351 0.82 -21.98 -1.56
CA ASP A 351 0.46 -22.63 -0.31
C ASP A 351 -0.69 -23.63 -0.53
N VAL A 352 -0.42 -24.92 -0.35
CA VAL A 352 -1.42 -25.99 -0.40
C VAL A 352 -1.90 -26.27 1.04
N LEU A 353 -3.11 -25.81 1.34
CA LEU A 353 -3.70 -25.91 2.68
C LEU A 353 -4.19 -27.34 3.00
N SER A 354 -4.50 -27.58 4.27
CA SER A 354 -5.06 -28.85 4.76
C SER A 354 -6.35 -29.20 4.02
N GLY A 355 -6.45 -30.43 3.52
CA GLY A 355 -7.61 -30.94 2.79
C GLY A 355 -7.70 -30.47 1.32
N HIS A 356 -6.73 -29.67 0.86
CA HIS A 356 -6.65 -29.19 -0.51
C HIS A 356 -5.58 -29.94 -1.32
N THR A 357 -5.64 -29.82 -2.64
CA THR A 357 -4.78 -30.57 -3.57
C THR A 357 -4.13 -29.65 -4.60
N ALA A 358 -2.89 -29.94 -4.98
CA ALA A 358 -2.22 -29.39 -6.16
C ALA A 358 -1.76 -30.51 -7.08
N THR A 359 -1.91 -30.35 -8.40
CA THR A 359 -1.41 -31.29 -9.41
C THR A 359 -0.51 -30.57 -10.41
N ASN A 360 0.48 -31.27 -10.96
CA ASN A 360 1.35 -30.76 -12.02
C ASN A 360 2.05 -29.44 -11.68
N THR A 361 2.43 -29.25 -10.42
CA THR A 361 3.08 -28.00 -9.99
C THR A 361 4.55 -28.02 -10.39
N ARG A 362 4.97 -27.03 -11.18
CA ARG A 362 6.37 -26.81 -11.56
C ARG A 362 7.00 -25.78 -10.61
N VAL A 363 8.10 -26.15 -9.96
CA VAL A 363 8.80 -25.30 -8.99
C VAL A 363 10.22 -25.03 -9.50
N ASP A 364 10.45 -23.87 -10.10
CA ASP A 364 11.72 -23.45 -10.68
C ASP A 364 12.48 -22.47 -9.78
N ASP A 365 13.56 -21.88 -10.30
CA ASP A 365 14.45 -20.98 -9.57
C ASP A 365 13.68 -19.83 -8.88
N GLY A 366 13.86 -19.73 -7.56
CA GLY A 366 13.16 -18.79 -6.70
C GLY A 366 11.67 -19.09 -6.48
N GLY A 367 11.13 -20.17 -7.03
CA GLY A 367 9.77 -20.64 -6.78
C GLY A 367 9.69 -21.41 -5.45
N THR A 368 8.56 -21.29 -4.74
CA THR A 368 8.34 -22.01 -3.47
C THR A 368 7.00 -22.74 -3.45
N LEU A 369 7.03 -24.05 -3.24
CA LEU A 369 5.83 -24.84 -2.95
C LEU A 369 5.80 -25.17 -1.46
N ASP A 370 4.76 -24.71 -0.76
CA ASP A 370 4.51 -25.02 0.66
C ASP A 370 3.29 -25.92 0.79
N ILE A 371 3.50 -27.17 1.18
CA ILE A 371 2.43 -28.12 1.44
C ILE A 371 2.27 -28.26 2.95
N ARG A 372 1.13 -27.77 3.45
CA ARG A 372 0.79 -27.87 4.87
C ARG A 372 0.37 -29.29 5.22
N ASN A 373 0.43 -29.62 6.50
CA ASN A 373 -0.09 -30.87 7.06
C ASN A 373 -1.54 -31.13 6.57
N GLY A 374 -1.80 -32.34 6.07
CA GLY A 374 -3.07 -32.70 5.46
C GLY A 374 -3.32 -32.16 4.04
N GLY A 375 -2.41 -31.37 3.47
CA GLY A 375 -2.42 -30.95 2.08
C GLY A 375 -1.79 -32.01 1.16
N ALA A 376 -2.20 -32.00 -0.11
CA ALA A 376 -1.70 -32.95 -1.11
C ALA A 376 -1.10 -32.27 -2.35
N ALA A 377 0.06 -32.69 -2.83
CA ALA A 377 0.65 -32.23 -4.08
C ALA A 377 1.21 -33.40 -4.89
N THR A 378 0.63 -33.70 -6.05
CA THR A 378 1.11 -34.79 -6.92
C THR A 378 1.67 -34.28 -8.23
N THR A 379 2.50 -35.11 -8.87
CA THR A 379 3.25 -34.77 -10.09
C THR A 379 4.02 -33.45 -9.95
N VAL A 380 4.57 -33.19 -8.76
CA VAL A 380 5.44 -32.05 -8.50
C VAL A 380 6.70 -32.20 -9.33
N SER A 381 7.07 -31.16 -10.05
CA SER A 381 8.30 -31.12 -10.84
C SER A 381 9.24 -30.08 -10.28
N MET A 382 10.26 -30.53 -9.55
CA MET A 382 11.28 -29.66 -8.97
C MET A 382 12.34 -29.33 -10.02
N GLY A 383 12.53 -28.04 -10.28
CA GLY A 383 13.64 -27.49 -11.05
C GLY A 383 14.81 -27.09 -10.16
N ASN A 384 15.91 -26.68 -10.78
CA ASN A 384 17.05 -26.12 -10.06
C ASN A 384 16.64 -24.80 -9.38
N GLY A 385 17.01 -24.63 -8.11
CA GLY A 385 16.65 -23.45 -7.31
C GLY A 385 15.21 -23.43 -6.80
N GLY A 386 14.42 -24.46 -7.09
CA GLY A 386 13.07 -24.63 -6.54
C GLY A 386 13.10 -24.96 -5.05
N VAL A 387 12.17 -24.39 -4.30
CA VAL A 387 12.06 -24.55 -2.85
C VAL A 387 10.84 -25.39 -2.49
N LEU A 388 11.05 -26.43 -1.70
CA LEU A 388 10.00 -27.27 -1.13
C LEU A 388 9.90 -27.06 0.38
N LEU A 389 8.71 -26.71 0.87
CA LEU A 389 8.36 -26.71 2.28
C LEU A 389 7.28 -27.77 2.51
N ALA A 390 7.55 -28.76 3.37
CA ALA A 390 6.60 -29.83 3.66
C ALA A 390 6.82 -30.42 5.06
N ASP A 391 5.84 -31.17 5.54
CA ASP A 391 5.97 -32.02 6.71
C ASP A 391 5.50 -33.45 6.42
N SER A 392 5.85 -34.41 7.28
CA SER A 392 5.53 -35.83 7.08
C SER A 392 4.03 -36.15 7.12
N GLY A 393 3.19 -35.21 7.57
CA GLY A 393 1.72 -35.31 7.48
C GLY A 393 1.13 -34.81 6.16
N ALA A 394 1.95 -34.33 5.22
CA ALA A 394 1.52 -34.00 3.87
C ALA A 394 1.49 -35.26 2.96
N ALA A 395 0.81 -35.16 1.82
CA ALA A 395 0.85 -36.17 0.76
C ALA A 395 1.52 -35.59 -0.50
N VAL A 396 2.76 -35.96 -0.79
CA VAL A 396 3.53 -35.40 -1.90
C VAL A 396 4.04 -36.50 -2.83
N SER A 397 3.98 -36.30 -4.13
CA SER A 397 4.69 -37.13 -5.10
C SER A 397 5.21 -36.29 -6.26
N GLY A 398 6.43 -36.59 -6.71
CA GLY A 398 7.05 -35.80 -7.76
C GLY A 398 8.41 -36.31 -8.19
N THR A 399 9.07 -35.49 -9.02
CA THR A 399 10.43 -35.69 -9.47
C THR A 399 11.33 -34.52 -9.08
N ARG A 400 12.54 -34.85 -8.65
CA ARG A 400 13.63 -33.94 -8.32
C ARG A 400 14.26 -33.37 -9.60
N SER A 401 15.10 -32.34 -9.44
CA SER A 401 15.88 -31.75 -10.54
C SER A 401 16.85 -32.73 -11.21
N ASP A 402 17.30 -33.76 -10.48
CA ASP A 402 18.13 -34.87 -10.97
C ASP A 402 17.34 -36.01 -11.63
N GLY A 403 16.01 -35.85 -11.76
CA GLY A 403 15.11 -36.81 -12.39
C GLY A 403 14.66 -37.96 -11.49
N LYS A 404 15.16 -38.08 -10.26
CA LYS A 404 14.71 -39.11 -9.31
C LYS A 404 13.32 -38.80 -8.78
N ALA A 405 12.51 -39.84 -8.58
CA ALA A 405 11.24 -39.70 -7.89
C ALA A 405 11.46 -39.43 -6.39
N PHE A 406 10.51 -38.76 -5.75
CA PHE A 406 10.42 -38.61 -4.30
C PHE A 406 8.95 -38.65 -3.87
N SER A 407 8.69 -39.00 -2.61
CA SER A 407 7.34 -39.02 -2.09
C SER A 407 7.24 -38.75 -0.59
N ILE A 408 6.06 -38.29 -0.16
CA ILE A 408 5.64 -38.19 1.24
C ILE A 408 4.22 -38.75 1.29
N GLY A 409 3.94 -39.68 2.18
CA GLY A 409 2.58 -40.20 2.34
C GLY A 409 2.47 -41.18 3.50
N GLY A 410 1.35 -41.11 4.25
CA GLY A 410 1.09 -42.01 5.36
C GLY A 410 2.17 -41.97 6.46
N GLY A 411 2.77 -40.80 6.70
CA GLY A 411 3.87 -40.65 7.66
C GLY A 411 5.21 -41.21 7.17
N GLN A 412 5.36 -41.51 5.88
CA GLN A 412 6.60 -41.98 5.27
C GLN A 412 7.08 -40.98 4.22
N ALA A 413 8.29 -40.47 4.36
CA ALA A 413 8.97 -39.68 3.34
C ALA A 413 10.09 -40.51 2.70
N ASP A 414 10.27 -40.39 1.40
CA ASP A 414 11.23 -41.14 0.61
C ASP A 414 11.96 -40.25 -0.39
N ALA A 415 13.29 -40.40 -0.44
CA ALA A 415 14.19 -39.78 -1.41
C ALA A 415 14.10 -38.24 -1.51
N LEU A 416 13.76 -37.55 -0.41
CA LEU A 416 13.66 -36.08 -0.40
C LEU A 416 15.00 -35.40 -0.78
N MET A 417 14.93 -34.31 -1.54
CA MET A 417 16.05 -33.39 -1.79
C MET A 417 15.72 -32.02 -1.22
N LEU A 418 16.47 -31.61 -0.20
CA LEU A 418 16.27 -30.33 0.48
C LEU A 418 17.45 -29.41 0.17
N GLU A 419 17.37 -28.72 -0.96
CA GLU A 419 18.31 -27.67 -1.35
C GLU A 419 18.17 -26.43 -0.44
N LYS A 420 19.09 -25.47 -0.56
CA LYS A 420 19.04 -24.21 0.19
C LYS A 420 17.67 -23.52 0.07
N GLY A 421 17.07 -23.20 1.21
CA GLY A 421 15.73 -22.61 1.32
C GLY A 421 14.61 -23.66 1.49
N SER A 422 14.82 -24.90 1.06
CA SER A 422 13.87 -26.00 1.29
C SER A 422 13.93 -26.45 2.74
N SER A 423 12.76 -26.86 3.26
CA SER A 423 12.66 -27.38 4.61
C SER A 423 11.66 -28.52 4.74
N PHE A 424 12.02 -29.53 5.53
CA PHE A 424 11.13 -30.64 5.85
C PHE A 424 10.99 -30.80 7.37
N THR A 425 9.76 -31.06 7.84
CA THR A 425 9.48 -31.41 9.24
C THR A 425 9.02 -32.87 9.36
N LEU A 426 9.81 -33.70 10.06
CA LEU A 426 9.43 -35.06 10.44
C LEU A 426 8.68 -35.03 11.78
N ASN A 427 7.42 -35.44 11.77
CA ASN A 427 6.59 -35.56 12.97
C ASN A 427 6.93 -36.82 13.78
N ALA A 428 6.49 -36.87 15.03
CA ALA A 428 6.76 -38.00 15.91
C ALA A 428 6.01 -39.26 15.43
N GLY A 429 6.73 -40.37 15.31
CA GLY A 429 6.19 -41.66 14.85
C GLY A 429 6.38 -41.93 13.35
N ASP A 430 6.74 -40.89 12.59
CA ASP A 430 6.93 -40.97 11.15
C ASP A 430 8.36 -41.38 10.78
N THR A 431 8.57 -41.73 9.51
CA THR A 431 9.88 -42.13 8.97
C THR A 431 10.26 -41.27 7.76
N ALA A 432 11.54 -40.90 7.65
CA ALA A 432 12.12 -40.35 6.44
C ALA A 432 13.28 -41.23 5.96
N THR A 433 13.18 -41.73 4.75
CA THR A 433 14.13 -42.65 4.11
C THR A 433 14.90 -41.92 3.01
N ASP A 434 16.21 -42.18 2.92
CA ASP A 434 17.08 -41.70 1.84
C ASP A 434 17.02 -40.17 1.59
N THR A 435 16.83 -39.40 2.65
CA THR A 435 16.75 -37.94 2.55
C THR A 435 18.13 -37.33 2.32
N THR A 436 18.25 -36.47 1.31
CA THR A 436 19.43 -35.64 1.06
C THR A 436 19.13 -34.19 1.41
N VAL A 437 19.89 -33.62 2.33
CA VAL A 437 19.85 -32.20 2.71
C VAL A 437 21.11 -31.55 2.17
N ASN A 438 20.96 -30.58 1.27
CA ASN A 438 22.05 -29.91 0.58
C ASN A 438 21.93 -28.40 0.79
N GLY A 439 22.40 -27.91 1.95
CA GLY A 439 22.19 -26.52 2.38
C GLY A 439 20.77 -26.18 2.86
N GLY A 440 19.82 -27.12 2.81
CA GLY A 440 18.47 -26.97 3.34
C GLY A 440 18.35 -27.25 4.85
N LEU A 441 17.10 -27.29 5.33
CA LEU A 441 16.76 -27.55 6.74
C LEU A 441 15.92 -28.83 6.89
N PHE A 442 16.34 -29.74 7.75
CA PHE A 442 15.54 -30.87 8.21
C PHE A 442 15.26 -30.68 9.69
N THR A 443 13.98 -30.64 10.08
CA THR A 443 13.57 -30.62 11.49
C THR A 443 12.90 -31.93 11.87
N ALA A 444 13.35 -32.60 12.93
CA ALA A 444 12.69 -33.80 13.44
C ALA A 444 12.16 -33.55 14.86
N ARG A 445 10.83 -33.67 15.02
CA ARG A 445 10.14 -33.64 16.32
C ARG A 445 10.18 -34.99 17.04
N GLY A 446 10.62 -36.02 16.32
CA GLY A 446 10.76 -37.41 16.75
C GLY A 446 11.02 -38.28 15.52
N GLY A 447 10.45 -39.48 15.49
CA GLY A 447 10.42 -40.33 14.29
C GLY A 447 11.74 -41.05 14.00
N THR A 448 11.84 -41.60 12.78
CA THR A 448 12.97 -42.43 12.34
C THR A 448 13.59 -41.86 11.07
N LEU A 449 14.92 -41.75 11.06
CA LEU A 449 15.73 -41.58 9.86
C LEU A 449 16.17 -42.97 9.39
N ALA A 450 15.89 -43.30 8.13
CA ALA A 450 16.15 -44.61 7.55
C ALA A 450 16.93 -44.51 6.22
N GLY A 451 17.50 -45.63 5.80
CA GLY A 451 18.36 -45.69 4.61
C GLY A 451 19.61 -44.83 4.78
N THR A 452 19.89 -43.97 3.80
CA THR A 452 21.02 -43.05 3.80
C THR A 452 20.55 -41.61 3.94
N THR A 453 20.53 -41.08 5.15
CA THR A 453 20.33 -39.65 5.36
C THR A 453 21.64 -38.91 5.09
N THR A 454 21.64 -37.97 4.14
CA THR A 454 22.83 -37.22 3.73
C THR A 454 22.71 -35.75 4.14
N LEU A 455 23.73 -35.19 4.80
CA LEU A 455 23.81 -33.75 5.13
C LEU A 455 25.06 -33.14 4.47
N ASN A 456 24.88 -32.20 3.55
CA ASN A 456 25.98 -31.54 2.82
C ASN A 456 25.80 -30.02 2.75
N ASN A 457 26.90 -29.32 2.43
CA ASN A 457 26.92 -27.95 1.91
C ASN A 457 26.09 -26.93 2.72
N GLY A 458 26.26 -26.94 4.04
CA GLY A 458 25.55 -26.07 4.99
C GLY A 458 24.22 -26.64 5.50
N ALA A 459 23.97 -27.93 5.28
CA ALA A 459 22.78 -28.61 5.76
C ALA A 459 22.63 -28.49 7.28
N THR A 460 21.39 -28.24 7.72
CA THR A 460 21.04 -28.21 9.14
C THR A 460 20.01 -29.28 9.45
N LEU A 461 20.32 -30.17 10.40
CA LEU A 461 19.41 -31.13 11.02
C LEU A 461 19.14 -30.70 12.46
N THR A 462 17.90 -30.25 12.74
CA THR A 462 17.47 -29.82 14.07
C THR A 462 16.54 -30.85 14.69
N LEU A 463 16.90 -31.34 15.87
CA LEU A 463 16.10 -32.29 16.64
C LEU A 463 15.45 -31.56 17.81
N SER A 464 14.12 -31.67 17.93
CA SER A 464 13.37 -31.17 19.09
C SER A 464 12.78 -32.27 19.95
N GLY A 465 12.99 -33.54 19.57
CA GLY A 465 12.57 -34.72 20.32
C GLY A 465 13.57 -35.86 20.23
N LYS A 466 13.09 -37.09 20.45
CA LYS A 466 13.88 -38.33 20.30
C LYS A 466 13.70 -38.87 18.89
N THR A 467 14.75 -38.79 18.09
CA THR A 467 14.79 -39.33 16.74
C THR A 467 15.65 -40.59 16.71
N VAL A 468 15.24 -41.58 15.92
CA VAL A 468 15.93 -42.85 15.77
C VAL A 468 16.72 -42.87 14.46
N ASN A 469 17.97 -43.32 14.50
CA ASN A 469 18.71 -43.74 13.32
C ASN A 469 19.34 -45.11 13.59
N ASN A 470 18.92 -46.11 12.82
CA ASN A 470 19.50 -47.45 12.83
C ASN A 470 20.34 -47.75 11.58
N ASP A 471 20.35 -46.82 10.62
CA ASP A 471 21.02 -46.98 9.33
C ASP A 471 22.18 -45.96 9.24
N THR A 472 22.32 -45.25 8.11
CA THR A 472 23.47 -44.37 7.86
C THR A 472 23.07 -42.91 7.85
N LEU A 473 23.73 -42.11 8.68
CA LEU A 473 23.78 -40.65 8.57
C LEU A 473 25.13 -40.24 7.99
N THR A 474 25.17 -39.75 6.75
CA THR A 474 26.43 -39.45 6.05
C THR A 474 26.59 -37.96 5.76
N ILE A 475 27.82 -37.48 5.88
CA ILE A 475 28.25 -36.12 5.57
C ILE A 475 29.44 -36.27 4.62
N ARG A 476 29.28 -35.77 3.39
CA ARG A 476 30.23 -36.04 2.31
C ARG A 476 30.90 -34.78 1.77
N GLU A 477 30.21 -33.66 1.81
CA GLU A 477 30.67 -32.41 1.22
C GLU A 477 30.24 -31.20 2.04
N GLY A 478 31.13 -30.22 2.19
CA GLY A 478 30.86 -28.98 2.92
C GLY A 478 30.59 -29.19 4.42
N ASP A 479 30.08 -28.14 5.05
CA ASP A 479 29.75 -28.14 6.48
C ASP A 479 28.35 -28.71 6.72
N ALA A 480 28.12 -29.26 7.90
CA ALA A 480 26.80 -29.71 8.36
C ALA A 480 26.62 -29.43 9.86
N LEU A 481 25.40 -29.12 10.26
CA LEU A 481 25.00 -28.91 11.66
C LEU A 481 23.94 -29.92 12.07
N LEU A 482 24.25 -30.74 13.08
CA LEU A 482 23.28 -31.52 13.84
C LEU A 482 23.10 -30.85 15.20
N GLN A 483 21.88 -30.47 15.56
CA GLN A 483 21.65 -29.76 16.82
C GLN A 483 20.36 -30.13 17.55
N GLY A 484 20.39 -29.97 18.88
CA GLY A 484 19.25 -30.19 19.76
C GLY A 484 18.91 -31.66 19.99
N GLY A 485 17.91 -31.90 20.83
CA GLY A 485 17.23 -33.19 20.99
C GLY A 485 18.15 -34.40 21.23
N ALA A 486 17.69 -35.57 20.77
CA ALA A 486 18.45 -36.80 20.84
C ALA A 486 18.35 -37.60 19.53
N LEU A 487 19.48 -38.10 19.05
CA LEU A 487 19.58 -39.06 17.96
C LEU A 487 20.13 -40.37 18.50
N THR A 488 19.30 -41.41 18.53
CA THR A 488 19.64 -42.71 19.15
C THR A 488 19.47 -43.86 18.16
N GLY A 489 20.15 -44.98 18.39
CA GLY A 489 19.96 -46.22 17.64
C GLY A 489 21.26 -46.96 17.34
N ASN A 490 21.17 -48.01 16.55
CA ASN A 490 22.29 -48.87 16.20
C ASN A 490 22.98 -48.47 14.87
N GLY A 491 22.63 -47.29 14.34
CA GLY A 491 23.18 -46.77 13.10
C GLY A 491 24.61 -46.27 13.21
N SER A 492 25.15 -45.80 12.09
CA SER A 492 26.46 -45.17 12.01
C SER A 492 26.39 -43.76 11.44
N VAL A 493 27.25 -42.89 11.95
CA VAL A 493 27.52 -41.58 11.34
C VAL A 493 28.79 -41.70 10.52
N GLU A 494 28.74 -41.30 9.26
CA GLU A 494 29.90 -41.27 8.37
C GLU A 494 30.23 -39.82 8.03
N LYS A 495 31.46 -39.40 8.31
CA LYS A 495 31.98 -38.10 7.93
C LYS A 495 33.13 -38.30 6.95
N SER A 496 33.05 -37.62 5.81
CA SER A 496 34.09 -37.54 4.79
C SER A 496 34.16 -36.13 4.22
N GLY A 497 35.09 -35.87 3.32
CA GLY A 497 35.33 -34.54 2.77
C GLY A 497 35.99 -33.57 3.76
N SER A 498 36.39 -32.39 3.26
CA SER A 498 37.17 -31.41 4.02
C SER A 498 36.35 -30.50 4.96
N GLY A 499 35.02 -30.51 4.86
CA GLY A 499 34.14 -29.69 5.69
C GLY A 499 33.99 -30.20 7.13
N THR A 500 33.21 -29.49 7.94
CA THR A 500 33.02 -29.76 9.37
C THR A 500 31.61 -30.26 9.67
N LEU A 501 31.49 -31.39 10.37
CA LEU A 501 30.25 -31.76 11.06
C LEU A 501 30.27 -31.16 12.47
N THR A 502 29.35 -30.25 12.75
CA THR A 502 29.13 -29.72 14.10
C THR A 502 27.97 -30.46 14.75
N VAL A 503 28.21 -31.06 15.92
CA VAL A 503 27.16 -31.62 16.79
C VAL A 503 27.01 -30.72 18.00
N SER A 504 25.85 -30.09 18.15
CA SER A 504 25.62 -29.05 19.16
C SER A 504 24.40 -29.34 20.02
N ASN A 505 24.59 -29.48 21.33
CA ASN A 505 23.49 -29.71 22.27
C ASN A 505 22.59 -30.92 21.90
N THR A 506 23.20 -32.00 21.40
CA THR A 506 22.51 -33.22 20.98
C THR A 506 23.00 -34.41 21.81
N THR A 507 22.05 -35.20 22.33
CA THR A 507 22.38 -36.53 22.83
C THR A 507 22.52 -37.49 21.65
N LEU A 508 23.75 -37.84 21.28
CA LEU A 508 24.05 -38.72 20.15
C LEU A 508 24.48 -40.10 20.63
N THR A 509 23.64 -41.11 20.39
CA THR A 509 23.94 -42.52 20.67
C THR A 509 23.85 -43.32 19.38
N GLN A 510 24.99 -43.71 18.83
CA GLN A 510 25.12 -44.47 17.58
C GLN A 510 26.13 -45.59 17.78
N LYS A 511 26.07 -46.64 16.95
CA LYS A 511 26.99 -47.78 17.01
C LYS A 511 28.43 -47.35 16.69
N ALA A 512 28.60 -46.47 15.71
CA ALA A 512 29.90 -45.96 15.30
C ALA A 512 29.78 -44.54 14.73
N VAL A 513 30.86 -43.78 14.87
CA VAL A 513 31.10 -42.52 14.16
C VAL A 513 32.40 -42.69 13.40
N ASN A 514 32.32 -42.81 12.08
CA ASN A 514 33.45 -42.98 11.18
C ASN A 514 33.86 -41.58 10.67
N LEU A 515 35.00 -41.06 11.12
CA LEU A 515 35.48 -39.70 10.86
C LEU A 515 36.55 -39.61 9.78
#